data_AF-A0A7K3RNN7-F1
#
_entry.id   AF-A0A7K3RNN7-F1
#
_cell.length_a   1.000
_cell.length_b   1.000
_cell.length_c   1.000
_cell.angle_alpha   90.00
_cell.angle_beta   90.00
_cell.angle_gamma   90.00
#
_symmetry.space_group_name_H-M   'P 1'
#
loop_
_entity.id
_entity.type
_entity.pdbx_description
1 polymer ?
#
loop_
_entity_poly.entity_id
_entity_poly.type
_entity_poly.pdbx_seq_one_letter_code
_entity_poly.pdbx_strand_id
1 'polypeptide(L)' 'PGARYSTALTWAFNLSGHPAASLPAGFTGDGCPVGLQVVAPRDADLRLLAAARAVEDALPPARTPPPAGRD' A
#
# COMPACT_ATOMS: atom_id res chain seq x y z
N PRO A 1 -16.04 -7.89 -4.11
CA PRO A 1 -15.13 -7.48 -5.22
C PRO A 1 -15.93 -6.81 -6.34
N GLY A 2 -15.41 -5.72 -6.90
CA GLY A 2 -15.98 -5.00 -8.04
C GLY A 2 -14.87 -4.62 -9.02
N ALA A 3 -15.17 -3.90 -10.10
CA ALA A 3 -14.17 -3.53 -11.11
C ALA A 3 -12.97 -2.72 -10.56
N ARG A 4 -13.11 -2.14 -9.36
CA ARG A 4 -12.11 -1.28 -8.70
C ARG A 4 -11.34 -1.95 -7.57
N TYR A 5 -11.88 -3.03 -6.98
CA TYR A 5 -11.32 -3.64 -5.77
C TYR A 5 -10.99 -5.12 -6.01
N SER A 6 -9.70 -5.42 -5.98
CA SER A 6 -9.13 -6.77 -6.14
C SER A 6 -8.14 -7.05 -5.02
N THR A 7 -8.18 -8.27 -4.48
CA THR A 7 -7.21 -8.76 -3.48
C THR A 7 -6.07 -9.57 -4.10
N ALA A 8 -6.02 -9.67 -5.44
CA ALA A 8 -5.07 -10.53 -6.14
C ALA A 8 -3.60 -10.20 -5.80
N LEU A 9 -3.26 -8.92 -5.65
CA LEU A 9 -1.90 -8.46 -5.34
C LEU A 9 -1.49 -8.71 -3.88
N THR A 10 -2.45 -8.81 -2.96
CA THR A 10 -2.15 -8.98 -1.52
C THR A 10 -2.22 -10.44 -1.08
N TRP A 11 -3.05 -11.25 -1.73
CA TRP A 11 -3.35 -12.61 -1.30
C TRP A 11 -2.12 -13.53 -1.25
N ALA A 12 -1.21 -13.44 -2.22
CA ALA A 12 -0.01 -14.28 -2.25
C ALA A 12 0.88 -14.10 -1.00
N PHE A 13 0.88 -12.91 -0.41
CA PHE A 13 1.71 -12.59 0.76
C PHE A 13 1.08 -13.03 2.07
N ASN A 14 -0.26 -13.11 2.14
CA ASN A 14 -0.96 -13.74 3.25
C ASN A 14 -0.59 -15.23 3.37
N LEU A 15 -0.53 -15.94 2.23
CA LEU A 15 -0.21 -17.36 2.21
C LEU A 15 1.27 -17.64 2.43
N SER A 16 2.14 -16.85 1.81
CA SER A 16 3.59 -17.06 1.90
C SER A 16 4.19 -16.54 3.21
N GLY A 17 3.47 -15.70 3.96
CA GLY A 17 3.91 -15.13 5.24
C GLY A 17 5.03 -14.10 5.11
N HIS A 18 5.20 -13.49 3.94
CA HIS A 18 6.15 -12.39 3.76
C HIS A 18 5.60 -11.12 4.40
N PRO A 19 6.43 -10.34 5.11
CA PRO A 19 6.01 -9.03 5.60
C PRO A 19 5.74 -8.09 4.42
N ALA A 20 4.63 -7.37 4.48
CA ALA A 20 4.18 -6.44 3.45
C ALA A 20 3.61 -5.16 4.07
N ALA A 21 3.92 -4.01 3.47
CA ALA A 21 3.43 -2.69 3.88
C ALA A 21 2.71 -2.02 2.70
N SER A 22 1.68 -1.23 3.00
CA SER A 22 0.95 -0.40 2.03
C SER A 22 1.23 1.07 2.32
N LEU A 23 1.68 1.82 1.31
CA LEU A 23 2.00 3.24 1.42
C LEU A 23 1.10 4.07 0.51
N PRO A 24 0.65 5.26 0.94
CA PRO A 24 -0.03 6.20 0.05
C PRO A 24 0.91 6.65 -1.07
N ALA A 25 0.50 6.47 -2.32
CA ALA A 25 1.31 6.76 -3.51
C ALA A 25 0.66 7.78 -4.45
N GLY A 26 -0.30 8.55 -3.94
CA GLY A 26 -0.98 9.62 -4.66
C GLY A 26 -2.43 9.28 -5.02
N PHE A 27 -2.91 9.89 -6.10
CA PHE A 27 -4.28 9.76 -6.58
C PHE A 27 -4.29 9.56 -8.09
N THR A 28 -5.28 8.82 -8.58
CA THR A 28 -5.60 8.74 -10.01
C THR A 28 -6.16 10.08 -10.52
N GLY A 29 -6.28 10.22 -11.84
CA GLY A 29 -6.81 11.44 -12.46
C GLY A 29 -8.26 11.77 -12.06
N ASP A 30 -9.04 10.77 -11.65
CA ASP A 30 -10.40 10.91 -11.11
C ASP A 30 -10.45 11.03 -9.57
N GLY A 31 -9.30 11.17 -8.91
CA GLY A 31 -9.20 11.44 -7.48
C GLY A 31 -9.30 10.20 -6.58
N CYS A 32 -9.17 8.99 -7.12
CA CYS A 32 -9.14 7.75 -6.32
C CYS A 32 -7.73 7.57 -5.69
N PRO A 33 -7.61 7.23 -4.40
CA PRO A 33 -6.30 7.01 -3.78
C PRO A 33 -5.57 5.81 -4.39
N VAL A 34 -4.27 5.96 -4.59
CA VAL A 34 -3.35 4.90 -5.07
C VAL A 34 -2.48 4.45 -3.91
N GLY A 35 -2.36 3.14 -3.72
CA GLY A 35 -1.44 2.53 -2.76
C GLY A 35 -0.26 1.85 -3.46
N LEU A 36 0.93 1.96 -2.88
CA LEU A 36 2.11 1.19 -3.26
C LEU A 36 2.33 0.07 -2.22
N GLN A 37 2.36 -1.18 -2.68
CA GLN A 37 2.68 -2.31 -1.84
C GLN A 37 4.18 -2.62 -1.91
N VAL A 38 4.83 -2.65 -0.75
CA VAL A 38 6.24 -3.05 -0.60
C VAL A 38 6.28 -4.36 0.16
N VAL A 39 7.07 -5.32 -0.33
CA VAL A 39 7.21 -6.66 0.27
C VAL A 39 8.69 -6.95 0.48
N ALA A 40 9.02 -7.50 1.64
CA ALA A 40 10.38 -7.92 1.96
C ALA A 40 10.46 -9.45 2.12
N PRO A 41 11.67 -10.05 2.13
CA PRO A 41 11.87 -11.44 2.51
C PRO A 41 11.26 -11.75 3.89
N ARG A 42 10.99 -13.02 4.16
CA ARG A 42 10.52 -13.46 5.49
C ARG A 42 11.47 -13.01 6.60
N ASP A 43 10.90 -12.68 7.76
CA ASP A 43 11.60 -12.25 8.97
C ASP A 43 12.44 -10.96 8.81
N ALA A 44 12.15 -10.16 7.77
CA ALA A 44 12.87 -8.93 7.44
C ALA A 44 12.04 -7.65 7.70
N ASP A 45 11.20 -7.63 8.72
CA ASP A 45 10.30 -6.53 9.07
C ASP A 45 11.00 -5.19 9.21
N LEU A 46 12.16 -5.16 9.88
CA LEU A 46 12.94 -3.92 10.03
C LEU A 46 13.44 -3.39 8.67
N ARG A 47 13.78 -4.29 7.75
CA ARG A 47 14.18 -3.91 6.39
C ARG A 47 12.99 -3.38 5.60
N LEU A 48 11.81 -4.00 5.76
CA LEU A 48 10.57 -3.50 5.18
C LEU A 48 10.27 -2.09 5.66
N LEU A 49 10.36 -1.82 6.97
CA LEU A 49 10.12 -0.50 7.55
C LEU A 49 11.14 0.54 7.07
N ALA A 50 12.42 0.18 6.99
CA ALA A 50 13.45 1.07 6.45
C ALA A 50 13.21 1.41 4.97
N ALA A 51 12.85 0.41 4.15
CA ALA A 51 12.49 0.64 2.76
C ALA A 51 11.22 1.48 2.62
N ALA A 52 10.21 1.20 3.43
CA ALA A 52 8.96 1.96 3.47
C ALA A 52 9.23 3.43 3.80
N ARG A 53 10.09 3.71 4.79
CA ARG A 53 10.47 5.07 5.14
C ARG A 53 11.17 5.79 3.99
N ALA A 54 12.13 5.13 3.34
CA ALA A 54 12.83 5.71 2.20
C ALA A 54 11.88 6.02 1.03
N VAL A 55 10.86 5.17 0.82
CA VAL A 55 9.80 5.40 -0.17
C VAL A 55 8.91 6.57 0.23
N GLU A 56 8.49 6.67 1.51
CA GLU A 56 7.73 7.82 2.00
C GLU A 56 8.47 9.14 1.79
N ASP A 57 9.78 9.18 2.05
CA ASP A 57 10.61 10.38 1.85
C ASP A 57 10.73 10.77 0.36
N ALA A 58 10.54 9.83 -0.56
CA ALA A 58 10.57 10.06 -2.00
C ALA A 58 9.19 10.37 -2.60
N LEU A 59 8.11 10.07 -1.89
CA LEU A 59 6.74 10.30 -2.34
C LEU A 59 6.21 11.64 -1.83
N PRO A 60 5.23 12.24 -2.53
CA PRO A 60 4.49 13.37 -1.99
C PRO A 60 3.86 13.00 -0.64
N PRO A 61 3.78 13.94 0.32
CA PRO A 61 3.17 13.67 1.61
C PRO A 61 1.74 13.15 1.44
N ALA A 62 1.43 12.09 2.18
CA ALA A 62 0.13 11.47 2.15
C ALA A 62 -0.95 12.49 2.49
N ARG A 63 -1.96 12.61 1.62
CA ARG A 63 -3.17 13.37 1.93
C ARG A 63 -4.13 12.43 2.65
N THR A 64 -4.78 12.94 3.70
CA THR A 64 -5.91 12.23 4.29
C THR A 64 -7.00 12.12 3.22
N PRO A 65 -7.41 10.91 2.82
CA PRO A 65 -8.56 10.76 1.94
C PRO A 65 -9.78 11.39 2.63
N PRO A 66 -10.72 12.00 1.88
CA PRO A 66 -12.00 12.36 2.47
C PRO A 66 -12.61 11.11 3.14
N PRO A 67 -13.31 11.26 4.28
CA PRO A 67 -13.93 10.13 4.95
C PRO A 67 -14.77 9.37 3.93
N ALA A 68 -14.65 8.04 3.93
CA ALA A 68 -15.45 7.21 3.02
C ALA A 68 -16.93 7.58 3.21
N GLY A 69 -17.54 8.14 2.16
CA GLY A 69 -18.97 8.38 2.14
C GLY A 69 -19.64 7.02 2.38
N ARG A 70 -20.56 6.96 3.32
CA ARG A 70 -21.33 5.75 3.60
C ARG A 70 -22.23 5.53 2.39
N ASP A 71 -21.85 4.59 1.53
CA ASP A 71 -22.74 3.96 0.57
C ASP A 71 -23.73 3.00 1.25
#